data_AF-M1X8D7-F1
#
_entry.id   AF-M1X8D7-F1
#
_cell.length_a   1.000
_cell.length_b   1.000
_cell.length_c   1.000
_cell.angle_alpha   90.00
_cell.angle_beta   90.00
_cell.angle_gamma   90.00
#
_symmetry.space_group_name_H-M   'P 1'
#
loop_
_entity.id
_entity.type
_entity.pdbx_description
1 polymer ?
#
loop_
_entity_poly.entity_id
_entity_poly.type
_entity_poly.pdbx_seq_one_letter_code
_entity_poly.pdbx_strand_id
1 'polypeptide(L)'
;MYVKMNTFLMKENVKMSSTWGQSAWKNIFPSETTRSAFYSIFTKNSSYNSFHKWLVGIVDGDGCFYFSRTQKGNWTFCFKVSQSKYNLRLLYFIKKMLIVGSVDISENSCAEYRICNMIHISEIVLPIFDKYPLLTSKQYSYEKFRNSLLIYLDKNLSKEQKDEMIFSIKVSMIPNDYQSYVWKGFPCENLDISKVYSIMSKEWLIGFTEAEGSFYLTKKGPNRIIHCFEITQKKDEIVLIAISLILEIKVLKKKDYFCCITTNRKSVDLVIDYFFGTMKGIKSLEYRIWSRSYRKLTSFEDLVKVQNMMRNIRKNTKMKV
;
A
#
# COMPACT_ATOMS: atom_id res chain seq x y z
N MET A 1 -35.88 -14.50 -72.52
CA MET A 1 -37.12 -14.18 -71.78
C MET A 1 -37.02 -14.80 -70.40
N TYR A 2 -36.44 -14.07 -69.43
CA TYR A 2 -36.64 -14.24 -67.98
C TYR A 2 -36.00 -13.02 -67.27
N VAL A 3 -36.88 -12.28 -66.60
CA VAL A 3 -36.75 -11.31 -65.50
C VAL A 3 -35.35 -10.78 -65.14
N LYS A 4 -35.19 -9.44 -65.22
CA LYS A 4 -34.14 -8.69 -64.53
C LYS A 4 -34.81 -7.66 -63.61
N MET A 5 -34.56 -7.79 -62.32
CA MET A 5 -34.91 -6.81 -61.30
C MET A 5 -33.77 -6.72 -60.28
N ASN A 6 -33.63 -5.52 -59.70
CA ASN A 6 -32.69 -5.06 -58.67
C ASN A 6 -31.25 -4.79 -59.15
N THR A 7 -30.57 -3.70 -58.77
CA THR A 7 -30.68 -2.90 -57.52
C THR A 7 -29.92 -1.57 -57.63
N PHE A 8 -30.43 -0.55 -56.92
CA PHE A 8 -29.77 0.49 -56.10
C PHE A 8 -28.60 1.35 -56.63
N LEU A 9 -28.77 2.68 -56.49
CA LEU A 9 -27.93 3.60 -55.68
C LEU A 9 -28.41 5.06 -55.89
N MET A 10 -28.80 5.77 -54.83
CA MET A 10 -28.98 7.23 -54.87
C MET A 10 -27.90 7.92 -54.03
N LYS A 11 -27.36 9.00 -54.59
CA LYS A 11 -26.30 9.85 -54.06
C LYS A 11 -26.81 11.31 -54.05
N GLU A 12 -26.33 12.06 -53.06
CA GLU A 12 -26.10 13.53 -53.04
C GLU A 12 -27.06 14.50 -52.31
N ASN A 13 -26.48 15.09 -51.25
CA ASN A 13 -26.25 16.53 -50.96
C ASN A 13 -27.28 17.44 -50.22
N VAL A 14 -26.84 17.83 -49.00
CA VAL A 14 -26.77 19.16 -48.33
C VAL A 14 -28.04 19.99 -48.08
N LYS A 15 -28.25 20.36 -46.80
CA LYS A 15 -28.83 21.65 -46.36
C LYS A 15 -28.08 22.18 -45.12
N MET A 16 -27.61 23.43 -45.18
CA MET A 16 -27.07 24.21 -44.05
C MET A 16 -28.18 24.82 -43.19
N SER A 17 -27.91 25.13 -41.92
CA SER A 17 -28.53 26.29 -41.24
C SER A 17 -27.63 26.94 -40.17
N SER A 18 -27.20 28.16 -40.49
CA SER A 18 -27.03 29.38 -39.67
C SER A 18 -26.52 29.32 -38.22
N THR A 19 -25.30 29.84 -38.03
CA THR A 19 -24.77 30.44 -36.78
C THR A 19 -25.20 31.90 -36.65
N TRP A 20 -25.90 32.31 -35.58
CA TRP A 20 -25.92 33.71 -35.10
C TRP A 20 -26.17 33.75 -33.58
N GLY A 21 -25.40 34.58 -32.87
CA GLY A 21 -25.70 35.00 -31.49
C GLY A 21 -24.53 34.94 -30.51
N GLN A 22 -23.58 35.88 -30.62
CA GLN A 22 -22.75 36.26 -29.48
C GLN A 22 -23.58 37.05 -28.47
N SER A 23 -23.43 36.74 -27.19
CA SER A 23 -23.63 37.71 -26.12
C SER A 23 -22.54 37.51 -25.07
N ALA A 24 -21.66 38.50 -25.00
CA ALA A 24 -20.65 38.67 -23.97
C ALA A 24 -21.33 38.99 -22.63
N TRP A 25 -21.34 38.03 -21.71
CA TRP A 25 -21.50 38.30 -20.29
C TRP A 25 -20.31 37.70 -19.55
N LYS A 26 -19.52 38.57 -18.92
CA LYS A 26 -18.49 38.24 -17.94
C LYS A 26 -19.10 37.31 -16.90
N ASN A 27 -18.79 36.03 -17.00
CA ASN A 27 -19.02 35.06 -15.94
C ASN A 27 -17.73 34.27 -15.77
N ILE A 28 -17.06 34.51 -14.64
CA ILE A 28 -15.89 33.75 -14.19
C ILE A 28 -16.41 32.37 -13.78
N PHE A 29 -16.72 31.53 -14.76
CA PHE A 29 -16.99 30.12 -14.56
C PHE A 29 -16.24 29.34 -15.64
N PRO A 30 -15.30 28.46 -15.28
CA PRO A 30 -14.58 27.67 -16.25
C PRO A 30 -15.58 26.83 -17.07
N SER A 31 -15.38 26.79 -18.40
CA SER A 31 -16.12 25.92 -19.33
C SER A 31 -16.22 24.47 -18.80
N GLU A 32 -17.25 23.71 -19.16
CA GLU A 32 -17.38 22.31 -18.71
C GLU A 32 -16.14 21.45 -19.01
N THR A 33 -15.41 21.76 -20.09
CA THR A 33 -14.13 21.13 -20.43
C THR A 33 -12.99 21.51 -19.48
N THR A 34 -12.96 22.74 -18.98
CA THR A 34 -11.99 23.14 -17.94
C THR A 34 -12.42 22.66 -16.56
N ARG A 35 -13.72 22.60 -16.23
CA ARG A 35 -14.21 21.94 -15.01
C ARG A 35 -13.88 20.45 -15.01
N SER A 36 -14.10 19.71 -16.10
CA SER A 36 -13.79 18.29 -16.18
C SER A 36 -12.28 18.02 -16.13
N ALA A 37 -11.46 18.85 -16.77
CA ALA A 37 -10.01 18.80 -16.65
C ALA A 37 -9.53 19.10 -15.22
N PHE A 38 -10.07 20.16 -14.58
CA PHE A 38 -9.80 20.48 -13.18
C PHE A 38 -10.23 19.34 -12.26
N TYR A 39 -11.46 18.85 -12.35
CA TYR A 39 -11.91 17.68 -11.57
C TYR A 39 -11.06 16.44 -11.84
N SER A 40 -10.62 16.18 -13.08
CA SER A 40 -9.71 15.07 -13.40
C SER A 40 -8.32 15.24 -12.79
N ILE A 41 -7.81 16.47 -12.71
CA ILE A 41 -6.52 16.81 -12.09
C ILE A 41 -6.63 16.72 -10.56
N PHE A 42 -7.69 17.25 -9.96
CA PHE A 42 -7.95 17.18 -8.53
C PHE A 42 -8.23 15.73 -8.06
N THR A 43 -8.98 14.94 -8.83
CA THR A 43 -9.21 13.51 -8.55
C THR A 43 -7.96 12.67 -8.77
N LYS A 44 -7.13 12.98 -9.79
CA LYS A 44 -5.80 12.38 -9.92
C LYS A 44 -4.93 12.74 -8.72
N ASN A 45 -4.83 14.01 -8.33
CA ASN A 45 -4.00 14.46 -7.21
C ASN A 45 -4.44 13.84 -5.87
N SER A 46 -5.75 13.72 -5.59
CA SER A 46 -6.22 13.03 -4.40
C SER A 46 -5.92 11.53 -4.46
N SER A 47 -6.12 10.89 -5.63
CA SER A 47 -5.80 9.48 -5.84
C SER A 47 -4.31 9.17 -5.67
N TYR A 48 -3.42 10.05 -6.12
CA TYR A 48 -1.97 9.88 -5.94
C TYR A 48 -1.56 10.10 -4.48
N ASN A 49 -2.14 11.09 -3.80
CA ASN A 49 -1.90 11.30 -2.37
C ASN A 49 -2.34 10.08 -1.53
N SER A 50 -3.55 9.56 -1.76
CA SER A 50 -4.04 8.35 -1.09
C SER A 50 -3.18 7.13 -1.43
N PHE A 51 -2.73 7.01 -2.69
CA PHE A 51 -1.78 5.94 -3.07
C PHE A 51 -0.44 6.06 -2.35
N HIS A 52 0.16 7.26 -2.24
CA HIS A 52 1.42 7.45 -1.54
C HIS A 52 1.31 7.06 -0.07
N LYS A 53 0.27 7.51 0.64
CA LYS A 53 0.02 7.13 2.03
C LYS A 53 -0.18 5.62 2.20
N TRP A 54 -0.93 4.99 1.28
CA TRP A 54 -1.09 3.53 1.25
C TRP A 54 0.24 2.82 1.00
N LEU A 55 1.07 3.32 0.09
CA LEU A 55 2.39 2.77 -0.20
C LEU A 55 3.31 2.87 1.02
N VAL A 56 3.26 3.97 1.77
CA VAL A 56 4.00 4.10 3.03
C VAL A 56 3.59 3.02 4.02
N GLY A 57 2.29 2.76 4.18
CA GLY A 57 1.79 1.67 5.03
C GLY A 57 2.29 0.29 4.58
N ILE A 58 2.27 0.00 3.27
CA ILE A 58 2.83 -1.24 2.73
C ILE A 58 4.32 -1.35 3.05
N VAL A 59 5.06 -0.25 2.89
CA VAL A 59 6.51 -0.22 3.05
C VAL A 59 6.90 -0.35 4.51
N ASP A 60 6.13 0.21 5.45
CA ASP A 60 6.30 0.01 6.89
C ASP A 60 6.22 -1.47 7.31
N GLY A 61 5.41 -2.28 6.62
CA GLY A 61 5.44 -3.74 6.77
C GLY A 61 6.56 -4.39 5.94
N ASP A 62 6.31 -4.51 4.64
CA ASP A 62 7.06 -5.39 3.73
C ASP A 62 8.10 -4.66 2.84
N GLY A 63 8.33 -3.37 3.06
CA GLY A 63 9.29 -2.58 2.30
C GLY A 63 10.74 -2.71 2.77
N CYS A 64 11.67 -2.46 1.86
CA CYS A 64 13.11 -2.51 2.11
C CYS A 64 13.84 -1.38 1.37
N PHE A 65 14.66 -0.64 2.13
CA PHE A 65 15.60 0.36 1.61
C PHE A 65 17.00 -0.23 1.68
N TYR A 66 17.51 -0.68 0.53
CA TYR A 66 18.76 -1.41 0.45
C TYR A 66 19.85 -0.59 -0.22
N PHE A 67 21.04 -0.60 0.36
CA PHE A 67 22.24 -0.11 -0.30
C PHE A 67 23.48 -0.91 0.13
N SER A 68 24.41 -1.13 -0.79
CA SER A 68 25.64 -1.90 -0.54
C SER A 68 26.76 -1.52 -1.51
N ARG A 69 27.99 -1.85 -1.13
CA ARG A 69 29.17 -1.70 -1.97
C ARG A 69 29.42 -3.02 -2.72
N THR A 70 29.52 -2.93 -4.04
CA THR A 70 29.84 -4.07 -4.92
C THR A 70 31.30 -4.48 -4.76
N GLN A 71 31.65 -5.67 -5.23
CA GLN A 71 33.04 -6.14 -5.28
C GLN A 71 33.95 -5.22 -6.12
N LYS A 72 33.37 -4.52 -7.11
CA LYS A 72 34.07 -3.54 -7.95
C LYS A 72 34.24 -2.17 -7.26
N GLY A 73 33.80 -2.02 -6.02
CA GLY A 73 33.93 -0.80 -5.22
C GLY A 73 32.83 0.24 -5.43
N ASN A 74 31.84 0.00 -6.30
CA ASN A 74 30.73 0.94 -6.55
C ASN A 74 29.57 0.70 -5.57
N TRP A 75 28.96 1.77 -5.08
CA TRP A 75 27.72 1.69 -4.30
C TRP A 75 26.51 1.44 -5.19
N THR A 76 25.57 0.65 -4.67
CA THR A 76 24.28 0.35 -5.30
C THR A 76 23.17 0.67 -4.34
N PHE A 77 22.06 1.16 -4.89
CA PHE A 77 20.87 1.55 -4.14
C PHE A 77 19.65 0.87 -4.76
N CYS A 78 18.77 0.35 -3.92
CA CYS A 78 17.57 -0.35 -4.34
C CYS A 78 16.45 -0.14 -3.35
N PHE A 79 15.32 0.39 -3.82
CA PHE A 79 14.05 0.33 -3.11
C PHE A 79 13.29 -0.93 -3.52
N LYS A 80 12.78 -1.68 -2.54
CA LYS A 80 12.08 -2.94 -2.78
C LYS A 80 10.81 -3.06 -1.95
N VAL A 81 9.82 -3.75 -2.51
CA VAL A 81 8.69 -4.33 -1.78
C VAL A 81 8.62 -5.81 -2.16
N SER A 82 8.80 -6.68 -1.18
CA SER A 82 8.79 -8.13 -1.39
C SER A 82 7.44 -8.70 -0.95
N GLN A 83 6.90 -9.61 -1.75
CA GLN A 83 5.65 -10.31 -1.47
C GLN A 83 5.80 -11.77 -1.88
N SER A 84 5.01 -12.66 -1.30
CA SER A 84 4.90 -13.98 -1.89
C SER A 84 4.17 -13.92 -3.23
N LYS A 85 4.46 -14.86 -4.14
CA LYS A 85 3.84 -14.95 -5.47
C LYS A 85 2.31 -14.88 -5.44
N TYR A 86 1.67 -15.38 -4.37
CA TYR A 86 0.21 -15.31 -4.22
C TYR A 86 -0.34 -13.88 -4.21
N ASN A 87 0.48 -12.89 -3.87
CA ASN A 87 0.12 -11.47 -3.84
C ASN A 87 0.81 -10.64 -4.93
N LEU A 88 1.17 -11.26 -6.08
CA LEU A 88 1.77 -10.55 -7.24
C LEU A 88 0.97 -9.33 -7.70
N ARG A 89 -0.37 -9.41 -7.57
CA ARG A 89 -1.29 -8.31 -7.91
C ARG A 89 -0.92 -7.00 -7.19
N LEU A 90 -0.46 -7.08 -5.94
CA LEU A 90 -0.05 -5.92 -5.16
C LEU A 90 1.19 -5.26 -5.77
N LEU A 91 2.19 -6.05 -6.16
CA LEU A 91 3.43 -5.57 -6.78
C LEU A 91 3.17 -4.91 -8.13
N TYR A 92 2.33 -5.53 -8.98
CA TYR A 92 1.94 -4.94 -10.26
C TYR A 92 1.10 -3.67 -10.09
N PHE A 93 0.28 -3.59 -9.04
CA PHE A 93 -0.44 -2.36 -8.70
C PHE A 93 0.54 -1.23 -8.35
N ILE A 94 1.55 -1.49 -7.51
CA ILE A 94 2.61 -0.51 -7.20
C ILE A 94 3.33 -0.07 -8.47
N LYS A 95 3.77 -1.02 -9.31
CA LYS A 95 4.45 -0.71 -10.59
C LYS A 95 3.58 0.16 -11.50
N LYS A 96 2.29 -0.15 -11.61
CA LYS A 96 1.34 0.64 -12.42
C LYS A 96 1.22 2.07 -11.91
N MET A 97 1.18 2.26 -10.59
CA MET A 97 1.00 3.58 -9.98
C MET A 97 2.27 4.43 -10.01
N LEU A 98 3.43 3.82 -9.79
CA LEU A 98 4.74 4.50 -9.81
C LEU A 98 5.33 4.65 -11.19
N ILE A 99 4.81 3.95 -12.21
CA ILE A 99 5.24 3.92 -13.62
C ILE A 99 6.71 3.53 -13.90
N VAL A 100 7.53 3.40 -12.85
CA VAL A 100 8.94 2.99 -12.90
C VAL A 100 9.16 1.65 -12.19
N GLY A 101 10.37 1.11 -12.32
CA GLY A 101 10.79 -0.12 -11.65
C GLY A 101 10.39 -1.40 -12.38
N SER A 102 10.83 -2.54 -11.85
CA SER A 102 10.53 -3.87 -12.34
C SER A 102 9.83 -4.71 -11.28
N VAL A 103 9.10 -5.73 -11.73
CA VAL A 103 8.63 -6.81 -10.86
C VAL A 103 9.41 -8.04 -11.27
N ASP A 104 10.16 -8.58 -10.33
CA ASP A 104 10.98 -9.77 -10.51
C ASP A 104 10.32 -10.91 -9.74
N ILE A 105 10.18 -12.06 -10.39
CA ILE A 105 9.55 -13.23 -9.81
C ILE A 105 10.66 -14.27 -9.60
N SER A 106 10.95 -14.60 -8.34
CA SER A 106 11.94 -15.64 -8.04
C SER A 106 11.32 -17.03 -8.15
N GLU A 107 12.13 -18.07 -8.27
CA GLU A 107 11.62 -19.44 -8.30
C GLU A 107 10.97 -19.83 -6.95
N ASN A 108 11.51 -19.34 -5.84
CA ASN A 108 11.18 -19.71 -4.45
C ASN A 108 9.87 -19.10 -3.88
N SER A 109 8.80 -19.02 -4.68
CA SER A 109 7.49 -18.49 -4.24
C SER A 109 7.49 -17.04 -3.69
N CYS A 110 8.54 -16.26 -3.98
CA CYS A 110 8.66 -14.85 -3.67
C CYS A 110 8.70 -14.01 -4.96
N ALA A 111 8.25 -12.77 -4.89
CA ALA A 111 8.36 -11.78 -5.94
C ALA A 111 8.71 -10.43 -5.31
N GLU A 112 9.46 -9.61 -6.05
CA GLU A 112 9.91 -8.31 -5.58
C GLU A 112 9.55 -7.26 -6.61
N TYR A 113 8.86 -6.19 -6.19
CA TYR A 113 8.90 -4.94 -6.93
C TYR A 113 10.18 -4.21 -6.54
N ARG A 114 10.98 -3.78 -7.52
CA ARG A 114 12.26 -3.10 -7.27
C ARG A 114 12.47 -1.88 -8.15
N ILE A 115 13.10 -0.86 -7.59
CA ILE A 115 13.64 0.30 -8.30
C ILE A 115 15.13 0.40 -7.95
N CYS A 116 15.99 0.17 -8.95
CA CYS A 116 17.45 0.26 -8.80
C CYS A 116 18.06 1.47 -9.54
N ASN A 117 17.29 2.12 -10.41
CA ASN A 117 17.76 3.31 -11.11
C ASN A 117 17.78 4.48 -10.12
N MET A 118 18.96 5.05 -9.86
CA MET A 118 19.17 6.08 -8.85
C MET A 118 18.38 7.36 -9.13
N ILE A 119 18.20 7.74 -10.41
CA ILE A 119 17.40 8.91 -10.80
C ILE A 119 15.93 8.68 -10.42
N HIS A 120 15.38 7.51 -10.75
CA HIS A 120 14.01 7.16 -10.34
C HIS A 120 13.86 7.12 -8.82
N ILE A 121 14.89 6.66 -8.08
CA ILE A 121 14.86 6.67 -6.62
C ILE A 121 14.86 8.12 -6.10
N SER A 122 15.75 8.97 -6.59
CA SER A 122 15.86 10.36 -6.12
C SER A 122 14.65 11.21 -6.47
N GLU A 123 14.05 11.02 -7.65
CA GLU A 123 12.97 11.88 -8.16
C GLU A 123 11.56 11.37 -7.80
N ILE A 124 11.40 10.07 -7.51
CA ILE A 124 10.08 9.46 -7.25
C ILE A 124 10.01 8.88 -5.85
N VAL A 125 10.96 8.04 -5.45
CA VAL A 125 10.91 7.34 -4.16
C VAL A 125 11.16 8.32 -3.01
N LEU A 126 12.26 9.07 -3.04
CA LEU A 126 12.60 9.99 -1.94
C LEU A 126 11.48 11.01 -1.66
N PRO A 127 10.89 11.70 -2.65
CA PRO A 127 9.84 12.69 -2.39
C PRO A 127 8.58 12.12 -1.72
N ILE A 128 8.27 10.84 -1.96
CA ILE A 128 7.13 10.19 -1.30
C ILE A 128 7.39 10.04 0.20
N PHE A 129 8.56 9.50 0.58
CA PHE A 129 8.89 9.21 1.98
C PHE A 129 9.41 10.44 2.76
N ASP A 130 9.88 11.48 2.06
CA ASP A 130 10.14 12.80 2.64
C ASP A 130 8.84 13.51 3.01
N LYS A 131 7.80 13.34 2.20
CA LYS A 131 6.47 13.94 2.44
C LYS A 131 5.64 13.15 3.44
N TYR A 132 5.71 11.81 3.40
CA TYR A 132 4.98 10.92 4.27
C TYR A 132 5.96 10.02 5.01
N PRO A 133 6.36 10.39 6.24
CA PRO A 133 7.34 9.62 6.99
C PRO A 133 6.80 8.23 7.37
N LEU A 134 7.71 7.28 7.55
CA LEU A 134 7.39 5.94 8.02
C LEU A 134 7.07 5.97 9.51
N LEU A 135 6.09 5.17 9.92
CA LEU A 135 5.63 5.13 11.30
C LEU A 135 6.39 4.10 12.14
N THR A 136 7.15 3.20 11.55
CA THR A 136 7.93 2.19 12.27
C THR A 136 9.42 2.56 12.37
N SER A 137 10.18 1.73 13.08
CA SER A 137 11.65 1.75 13.11
C SER A 137 12.32 1.71 11.72
N LYS A 138 11.56 1.38 10.66
CA LYS A 138 11.99 1.46 9.27
C LYS A 138 12.28 2.89 8.80
N GLN A 139 11.75 3.91 9.49
CA GLN A 139 12.14 5.31 9.28
C GLN A 139 13.65 5.51 9.38
N TYR A 140 14.31 4.86 10.33
CA TYR A 140 15.78 4.89 10.45
C TYR A 140 16.48 4.31 9.22
N SER A 141 15.94 3.20 8.69
CA SER A 141 16.49 2.54 7.50
C SER A 141 16.34 3.44 6.27
N TYR A 142 15.21 4.14 6.15
CA TYR A 142 14.98 5.13 5.12
C TYR A 142 15.95 6.31 5.23
N GLU A 143 16.14 6.87 6.42
CA GLU A 143 17.06 8.00 6.64
C GLU A 143 18.50 7.65 6.26
N LYS A 144 18.98 6.46 6.66
CA LYS A 144 20.29 5.96 6.24
C LYS A 144 20.39 5.86 4.72
N PHE A 145 19.41 5.23 4.10
CA PHE A 145 19.36 5.05 2.65
C PHE A 145 19.33 6.39 1.90
N ARG A 146 18.47 7.31 2.32
CA ARG A 146 18.32 8.66 1.77
C ARG A 146 19.62 9.44 1.88
N ASN A 147 20.19 9.54 3.07
CA ASN A 147 21.41 10.32 3.30
C ASN A 147 22.59 9.74 2.50
N SER A 148 22.74 8.41 2.49
CA SER A 148 23.76 7.75 1.65
C SER A 148 23.56 8.01 0.15
N LEU A 149 22.33 8.01 -0.34
CA LEU A 149 22.06 8.31 -1.75
C LEU A 149 22.38 9.76 -2.11
N LEU A 150 22.01 10.72 -1.25
CA LEU A 150 22.31 12.14 -1.48
C LEU A 150 23.82 12.41 -1.50
N ILE A 151 24.58 11.80 -0.57
CA ILE A 151 26.05 11.85 -0.57
C ILE A 151 26.61 11.25 -1.87
N TYR A 152 26.08 10.10 -2.29
CA TYR A 152 26.54 9.44 -3.51
C TYR A 152 26.32 10.29 -4.77
N LEU A 153 25.21 11.02 -4.83
CA LEU A 153 24.84 11.89 -5.96
C LEU A 153 25.52 13.26 -5.94
N ASP A 154 26.12 13.69 -4.81
CA ASP A 154 26.79 14.98 -4.70
C ASP A 154 28.00 15.06 -5.63
N LYS A 155 28.02 16.01 -6.57
CA LYS A 155 29.11 16.18 -7.53
C LYS A 155 30.34 16.86 -6.93
N ASN A 156 30.20 17.50 -5.76
CA ASN A 156 31.28 18.22 -5.10
C ASN A 156 32.18 17.32 -4.25
N LEU A 157 31.75 16.09 -3.96
CA LEU A 157 32.52 15.13 -3.16
C LEU A 157 33.36 14.21 -4.06
N SER A 158 34.61 13.98 -3.64
CA SER A 158 35.46 12.95 -4.24
C SER A 158 34.90 11.55 -3.96
N LYS A 159 35.37 10.55 -4.71
CA LYS A 159 34.96 9.16 -4.51
C LYS A 159 35.33 8.66 -3.10
N GLU A 160 36.52 9.02 -2.63
CA GLU A 160 37.05 8.65 -1.33
C GLU A 160 36.21 9.25 -0.20
N GLN A 161 35.86 10.53 -0.31
CA GLN A 161 34.97 11.21 0.65
C GLN A 161 33.60 10.55 0.71
N LYS A 162 32.99 10.25 -0.46
CA LYS A 162 31.71 9.53 -0.53
C LYS A 162 31.79 8.17 0.13
N ASP A 163 32.84 7.42 -0.16
CA ASP A 163 33.03 6.06 0.37
C ASP A 163 33.15 6.08 1.89
N GLU A 164 33.93 7.01 2.46
CA GLU A 164 34.09 7.18 3.91
C GLU A 164 32.75 7.53 4.59
N MET A 165 32.06 8.55 4.07
CA MET A 165 30.79 9.02 4.66
C MET A 165 29.69 7.96 4.55
N ILE A 166 29.51 7.32 3.39
CA ILE A 166 28.49 6.27 3.22
C ILE A 166 28.81 5.05 4.08
N PHE A 167 30.09 4.67 4.20
CA PHE A 167 30.50 3.57 5.06
C PHE A 167 30.19 3.84 6.53
N SER A 168 30.49 5.05 7.02
CA SER A 168 30.17 5.47 8.39
C SER A 168 28.67 5.37 8.69
N ILE A 169 27.82 5.81 7.74
CA ILE A 169 26.38 5.65 7.83
C ILE A 169 26.02 4.17 7.83
N LYS A 170 26.57 3.36 6.92
CA LYS A 170 26.22 1.94 6.78
C LYS A 170 26.44 1.16 8.09
N VAL A 171 27.57 1.37 8.76
CA VAL A 171 27.93 0.64 9.99
C VAL A 171 27.20 1.10 11.24
N SER A 172 26.60 2.30 11.24
CA SER A 172 25.80 2.79 12.38
C SER A 172 24.69 1.82 12.75
N MET A 173 24.57 1.48 14.04
CA MET A 173 23.50 0.64 14.54
C MET A 173 22.25 1.46 14.81
N ILE A 174 21.08 0.84 14.71
CA ILE A 174 19.84 1.45 15.19
C ILE A 174 19.85 1.43 16.74
N PRO A 175 19.55 2.55 17.42
CA PRO A 175 19.39 2.55 18.87
C PRO A 175 18.31 1.54 19.30
N ASN A 176 18.50 0.90 20.46
CA ASN A 176 17.56 -0.12 20.97
C ASN A 176 16.17 0.45 21.27
N ASP A 177 16.13 1.71 21.68
CA ASP A 177 14.97 2.52 22.00
C ASP A 177 14.53 3.42 20.83
N TYR A 178 15.05 3.20 19.62
CA TYR A 178 14.68 4.00 18.47
C TYR A 178 13.18 3.92 18.20
N GLN A 179 12.58 5.10 18.05
CA GLN A 179 11.21 5.28 17.62
C GLN A 179 11.19 6.33 16.51
N SER A 180 10.33 6.11 15.49
CA SER A 180 10.17 7.09 14.41
C SER A 180 9.82 8.46 14.99
N TYR A 181 10.41 9.51 14.42
CA TYR A 181 10.28 10.87 14.94
C TYR A 181 8.83 11.40 14.92
N VAL A 182 7.97 10.81 14.10
CA VAL A 182 6.53 11.13 14.03
C VAL A 182 5.81 10.92 15.36
N TRP A 183 6.38 10.09 16.24
CA TRP A 183 5.83 9.82 17.55
C TRP A 183 6.49 10.63 18.67
N LYS A 184 7.50 11.47 18.37
CA LYS A 184 8.16 12.30 19.38
C LYS A 184 7.15 13.23 20.03
N GLY A 185 7.18 13.28 21.36
CA GLY A 185 6.22 14.04 22.16
C GLY A 185 4.92 13.29 22.49
N PHE A 186 4.76 12.05 22.03
CA PHE A 186 3.59 11.21 22.28
C PHE A 186 4.00 9.86 22.89
N PRO A 187 4.30 9.80 24.21
CA PRO A 187 4.55 8.52 24.85
C PRO A 187 3.30 7.64 24.77
N CYS A 188 3.49 6.32 24.72
CA CYS A 188 2.40 5.35 24.54
C CYS A 188 1.22 5.56 25.52
N GLU A 189 1.53 5.98 26.74
CA GLU A 189 0.56 6.20 27.83
C GLU A 189 -0.37 7.41 27.59
N ASN A 190 0.05 8.39 26.77
CA ASN A 190 -0.68 9.64 26.51
C ASN A 190 -1.22 9.73 25.08
N LEU A 191 -1.26 8.60 24.37
CA LEU A 191 -1.75 8.53 23.01
C LEU A 191 -3.28 8.50 23.00
N ASP A 192 -3.90 9.57 22.48
CA ASP A 192 -5.34 9.65 22.26
C ASP A 192 -5.68 9.52 20.77
N ILE A 193 -6.96 9.22 20.50
CA ILE A 193 -7.44 8.95 19.14
C ILE A 193 -7.28 10.16 18.20
N SER A 194 -7.38 11.39 18.70
CA SER A 194 -7.23 12.60 17.89
C SER A 194 -5.79 12.75 17.40
N LYS A 195 -4.81 12.54 18.27
CA LYS A 195 -3.39 12.51 17.91
C LYS A 195 -3.10 11.38 16.92
N VAL A 196 -3.66 10.19 17.15
CA VAL A 196 -3.51 9.08 16.21
C VAL A 196 -3.99 9.46 14.81
N TYR A 197 -5.15 10.10 14.67
CA TYR A 197 -5.63 10.52 13.35
C TYR A 197 -4.77 11.60 12.68
N SER A 198 -4.02 12.39 13.46
CA SER A 198 -3.07 13.37 12.90
C SER A 198 -1.80 12.73 12.31
N ILE A 199 -1.42 11.55 12.79
CA ILE A 199 -0.20 10.82 12.39
C ILE A 199 -0.53 9.68 11.42
N MET A 200 -1.49 8.83 11.78
CA MET A 200 -1.85 7.59 11.09
C MET A 200 -3.08 7.82 10.21
N SER A 201 -2.84 8.06 8.92
CA SER A 201 -3.93 8.15 7.94
C SER A 201 -4.65 6.82 7.73
N LYS A 202 -5.91 6.89 7.27
CA LYS A 202 -6.69 5.71 6.91
C LYS A 202 -5.99 4.87 5.84
N GLU A 203 -5.44 5.51 4.82
CA GLU A 203 -4.72 4.84 3.73
C GLU A 203 -3.47 4.11 4.22
N TRP A 204 -2.71 4.71 5.14
CA TRP A 204 -1.58 4.05 5.75
C TRP A 204 -2.00 2.76 6.47
N LEU A 205 -3.07 2.81 7.28
CA LEU A 205 -3.55 1.60 7.97
C LEU A 205 -4.04 0.52 7.01
N ILE A 206 -4.68 0.91 5.89
CA ILE A 206 -5.06 -0.05 4.84
C ILE A 206 -3.82 -0.70 4.24
N GLY A 207 -2.80 0.09 3.88
CA GLY A 207 -1.54 -0.43 3.34
C GLY A 207 -0.82 -1.35 4.32
N PHE A 208 -0.65 -0.90 5.56
CA PHE A 208 -0.01 -1.69 6.61
C PHE A 208 -0.77 -2.98 6.91
N THR A 209 -2.11 -2.95 6.90
CA THR A 209 -2.92 -4.16 7.01
C THR A 209 -2.76 -5.07 5.80
N GLU A 210 -2.59 -4.54 4.59
CA GLU A 210 -2.29 -5.34 3.39
C GLU A 210 -0.91 -6.01 3.43
N ALA A 211 0.04 -5.46 4.18
CA ALA A 211 1.31 -6.12 4.50
C ALA A 211 1.14 -7.12 5.68
N GLU A 212 0.89 -6.62 6.88
CA GLU A 212 1.02 -7.35 8.17
C GLU A 212 -0.29 -7.95 8.70
N GLY A 213 -1.44 -7.52 8.18
CA GLY A 213 -2.76 -7.94 8.68
C GLY A 213 -3.18 -9.34 8.23
N SER A 214 -4.04 -9.98 9.01
CA SER A 214 -4.57 -11.31 8.74
C SER A 214 -6.06 -11.39 9.05
N PHE A 215 -6.84 -11.81 8.06
CA PHE A 215 -8.24 -12.18 8.19
C PHE A 215 -8.34 -13.69 8.18
N TYR A 216 -8.86 -14.30 9.24
CA TYR A 216 -8.99 -15.76 9.30
C TYR A 216 -10.14 -16.20 10.21
N LEU A 217 -10.50 -17.47 10.09
CA LEU A 217 -11.43 -18.12 11.00
C LEU A 217 -10.65 -19.02 11.95
N THR A 218 -11.02 -19.06 13.22
CA THR A 218 -10.36 -19.89 14.24
C THR A 218 -11.37 -20.68 15.08
N LYS A 219 -11.00 -21.89 15.50
CA LYS A 219 -11.86 -22.72 16.36
C LYS A 219 -11.82 -22.20 17.80
N LYS A 220 -12.97 -22.18 18.46
CA LYS A 220 -13.15 -21.79 19.87
C LYS A 220 -14.04 -22.79 20.60
N GLY A 221 -13.58 -24.04 20.66
CA GLY A 221 -14.33 -25.19 21.15
C GLY A 221 -14.58 -26.21 20.04
N PRO A 222 -15.25 -27.33 20.35
CA PRO A 222 -15.48 -28.43 19.40
C PRO A 222 -16.34 -27.99 18.21
N ASN A 223 -17.44 -27.29 18.47
CA ASN A 223 -18.47 -26.94 17.48
C ASN A 223 -18.62 -25.43 17.28
N ARG A 224 -17.56 -24.66 17.55
CA ARG A 224 -17.58 -23.20 17.41
C ARG A 224 -16.37 -22.72 16.64
N ILE A 225 -16.63 -21.93 15.61
CA ILE A 225 -15.64 -21.27 14.79
C ILE A 225 -16.02 -19.80 14.69
N ILE A 226 -15.02 -18.93 14.75
CA ILE A 226 -15.22 -17.49 14.86
C ILE A 226 -14.25 -16.73 13.95
N HIS A 227 -14.65 -15.53 13.58
CA HIS A 227 -13.86 -14.61 12.77
C HIS A 227 -12.82 -13.91 13.64
N CYS A 228 -11.57 -13.96 13.19
CA CYS A 228 -10.45 -13.31 13.82
C CYS A 228 -9.81 -12.32 12.83
N PHE A 229 -9.50 -11.13 13.36
CA PHE A 229 -8.62 -10.18 12.71
C PHE A 229 -7.40 -9.95 13.59
N GLU A 230 -6.22 -9.93 12.99
CA GLU A 230 -4.95 -9.80 13.69
C GLU A 230 -3.95 -9.00 12.86
N ILE A 231 -3.20 -8.12 13.52
CA ILE A 231 -1.96 -7.51 13.00
C ILE A 231 -0.86 -7.82 14.02
N THR A 232 0.29 -8.30 13.54
CA THR A 232 1.45 -8.62 14.37
C THR A 232 2.62 -7.71 14.06
N GLN A 233 3.44 -7.38 15.05
CA GLN A 233 4.71 -6.68 14.84
C GLN A 233 5.74 -7.08 15.89
N LYS A 234 7.01 -7.19 15.52
CA LYS A 234 8.09 -7.55 16.46
C LYS A 234 8.56 -6.37 17.30
N LYS A 235 8.62 -5.18 16.70
CA LYS A 235 9.04 -3.92 17.32
C LYS A 235 7.87 -2.92 17.30
N ASP A 236 8.13 -1.65 17.61
CA ASP A 236 7.21 -0.56 17.31
C ASP A 236 5.80 -0.73 17.93
N GLU A 237 5.72 -1.14 19.20
CA GLU A 237 4.45 -1.41 19.91
C GLU A 237 3.46 -0.23 19.82
N ILE A 238 3.96 1.01 19.82
CA ILE A 238 3.14 2.21 19.66
C ILE A 238 2.27 2.19 18.40
N VAL A 239 2.75 1.57 17.32
CA VAL A 239 1.99 1.45 16.07
C VAL A 239 0.77 0.54 16.29
N LEU A 240 0.93 -0.56 17.03
CA LEU A 240 -0.21 -1.43 17.37
C LEU A 240 -1.15 -0.76 18.37
N ILE A 241 -0.63 0.02 19.33
CA ILE A 241 -1.45 0.81 20.25
C ILE A 241 -2.29 1.83 19.47
N ALA A 242 -1.70 2.56 18.54
CA ALA A 242 -2.42 3.50 17.67
C ALA A 242 -3.53 2.80 16.87
N ILE A 243 -3.24 1.65 16.26
CA ILE A 243 -4.24 0.84 15.53
C ILE A 243 -5.36 0.38 16.46
N SER A 244 -5.01 -0.01 17.69
CA SER A 244 -5.96 -0.50 18.68
C SER A 244 -6.98 0.56 19.09
N LEU A 245 -6.57 1.84 19.11
CA LEU A 245 -7.45 2.98 19.35
C LEU A 245 -8.40 3.24 18.18
N ILE A 246 -7.92 3.10 16.93
CA ILE A 246 -8.75 3.30 15.73
C ILE A 246 -9.80 2.19 15.59
N LEU A 247 -9.41 0.93 15.82
CA LEU A 247 -10.25 -0.25 15.54
C LEU A 247 -10.95 -0.80 16.79
N GLU A 248 -10.76 -0.17 17.96
CA GLU A 248 -11.26 -0.64 19.26
C GLU A 248 -10.87 -2.11 19.54
N ILE A 249 -9.57 -2.42 19.39
CA ILE A 249 -8.99 -3.76 19.54
C ILE A 249 -8.05 -3.81 20.76
N LYS A 250 -7.76 -5.00 21.29
CA LYS A 250 -6.76 -5.18 22.34
C LYS A 250 -5.38 -5.43 21.74
N VAL A 251 -4.36 -4.78 22.30
CA VAL A 251 -2.95 -5.14 22.08
C VAL A 251 -2.55 -6.20 23.11
N LEU A 252 -1.92 -7.27 22.65
CA LEU A 252 -1.35 -8.32 23.48
C LEU A 252 0.15 -8.39 23.26
N LYS A 253 0.91 -8.43 24.35
CA LYS A 253 2.34 -8.71 24.32
C LYS A 253 2.57 -10.22 24.38
N LYS A 254 3.28 -10.77 23.39
CA LYS A 254 3.79 -12.14 23.38
C LYS A 254 5.30 -12.10 23.66
N LYS A 255 5.92 -13.28 23.78
CA LYS A 255 7.35 -13.40 24.12
C LYS A 255 8.26 -12.60 23.18
N ASP A 256 8.02 -12.73 21.87
CA ASP A 256 8.93 -12.21 20.83
C ASP A 256 8.28 -11.18 19.89
N TYR A 257 7.00 -10.85 20.11
CA TYR A 257 6.22 -9.94 19.27
C TYR A 257 5.00 -9.39 20.01
N PHE A 258 4.39 -8.37 19.44
CA PHE A 258 3.12 -7.78 19.85
C PHE A 258 2.04 -8.11 18.83
N CYS A 259 0.80 -8.26 19.25
CA CYS A 259 -0.33 -8.41 18.32
C CYS A 259 -1.55 -7.59 18.73
N CYS A 260 -2.14 -6.93 17.74
CA CYS A 260 -3.45 -6.30 17.83
C CYS A 260 -4.46 -7.29 17.28
N ILE A 261 -5.24 -7.94 18.14
CA ILE A 261 -6.09 -9.09 17.78
C ILE A 261 -7.51 -8.94 18.33
N THR A 262 -8.51 -9.22 17.49
CA THR A 262 -9.90 -9.26 17.94
C THR A 262 -10.66 -10.46 17.39
N THR A 263 -11.55 -10.94 18.26
CA THR A 263 -12.61 -11.90 17.96
C THR A 263 -13.96 -11.39 18.50
N ASN A 264 -13.98 -10.17 19.04
CA ASN A 264 -15.16 -9.55 19.60
C ASN A 264 -16.06 -9.02 18.47
N ARG A 265 -17.37 -9.24 18.59
CA ARG A 265 -18.36 -8.86 17.57
C ARG A 265 -18.28 -7.36 17.21
N LYS A 266 -18.23 -6.47 18.22
CA LYS A 266 -18.20 -5.01 18.02
C LYS A 266 -16.97 -4.58 17.22
N SER A 267 -15.78 -5.03 17.61
CA SER A 267 -14.55 -4.68 16.89
C SER A 267 -14.51 -5.34 15.51
N VAL A 268 -15.06 -6.54 15.34
CA VAL A 268 -15.15 -7.20 14.02
C VAL A 268 -16.05 -6.41 13.07
N ASP A 269 -17.21 -5.92 13.54
CA ASP A 269 -18.08 -5.04 12.77
C ASP A 269 -17.32 -3.77 12.33
N LEU A 270 -16.60 -3.13 13.27
CA LEU A 270 -15.78 -1.95 12.97
C LEU A 270 -14.67 -2.24 11.95
N VAL A 271 -13.96 -3.38 12.06
CA VAL A 271 -12.96 -3.82 11.08
C VAL A 271 -13.60 -4.01 9.70
N ILE A 272 -14.77 -4.64 9.63
CA ILE A 272 -15.50 -4.83 8.38
C ILE A 272 -15.79 -3.48 7.73
N ASP A 273 -16.34 -2.54 8.47
CA ASP A 273 -16.74 -1.23 7.91
C ASP A 273 -15.52 -0.37 7.56
N TYR A 274 -14.46 -0.42 8.36
CA TYR A 274 -13.23 0.35 8.14
C TYR A 274 -12.54 0.00 6.81
N PHE A 275 -12.44 -1.31 6.50
CA PHE A 275 -11.74 -1.82 5.32
C PHE A 275 -12.63 -2.07 4.09
N PHE A 276 -13.92 -1.74 4.16
CA PHE A 276 -14.86 -2.00 3.07
C PHE A 276 -14.46 -1.29 1.76
N GLY A 277 -14.20 -2.07 0.72
CA GLY A 277 -13.92 -1.57 -0.62
C GLY A 277 -12.54 -0.89 -0.81
N THR A 278 -11.61 -1.02 0.14
CA THR A 278 -10.37 -0.22 0.12
C THR A 278 -9.14 -0.98 -0.42
N MET A 279 -8.97 -2.26 -0.04
CA MET A 279 -7.79 -3.09 -0.32
C MET A 279 -7.55 -3.39 -1.81
N LYS A 280 -6.28 -3.56 -2.22
CA LYS A 280 -5.86 -3.67 -3.64
C LYS A 280 -5.33 -5.05 -4.03
N GLY A 281 -4.66 -5.74 -3.12
CA GLY A 281 -4.02 -7.04 -3.33
C GLY A 281 -4.94 -8.24 -3.13
N ILE A 282 -4.35 -9.42 -2.99
CA ILE A 282 -5.07 -10.67 -2.69
C ILE A 282 -5.77 -10.64 -1.33
N LYS A 283 -5.26 -9.84 -0.38
CA LYS A 283 -5.89 -9.64 0.93
C LYS A 283 -7.30 -9.05 0.80
N SER A 284 -7.60 -8.33 -0.28
CA SER A 284 -8.96 -7.90 -0.61
C SER A 284 -9.91 -9.09 -0.83
N LEU A 285 -9.46 -10.20 -1.42
CA LEU A 285 -10.25 -11.41 -1.60
C LEU A 285 -10.47 -12.11 -0.26
N GLU A 286 -9.41 -12.24 0.55
CA GLU A 286 -9.50 -12.84 1.89
C GLU A 286 -10.49 -12.07 2.78
N TYR A 287 -10.37 -10.74 2.81
CA TYR A 287 -11.28 -9.85 3.50
C TYR A 287 -12.73 -10.02 3.01
N ARG A 288 -12.97 -10.09 1.69
CA ARG A 288 -14.34 -10.25 1.14
C ARG A 288 -14.96 -11.58 1.55
N ILE A 289 -14.20 -12.67 1.50
CA ILE A 289 -14.67 -14.00 1.93
C ILE A 289 -14.96 -13.97 3.44
N TRP A 290 -14.04 -13.43 4.22
CA TRP A 290 -14.14 -13.32 5.68
C TRP A 290 -15.35 -12.49 6.12
N SER A 291 -15.49 -11.26 5.61
CA SER A 291 -16.60 -10.36 5.93
C SER A 291 -17.96 -10.89 5.46
N ARG A 292 -18.03 -11.50 4.27
CA ARG A 292 -19.28 -12.10 3.76
C ARG A 292 -19.70 -13.31 4.58
N SER A 293 -18.76 -14.18 4.96
CA SER A 293 -19.07 -15.33 5.81
C SER A 293 -19.56 -14.90 7.18
N TYR A 294 -18.98 -13.84 7.76
CA TYR A 294 -19.44 -13.26 9.02
C TYR A 294 -20.89 -12.74 8.95
N ARG A 295 -21.28 -12.10 7.84
CA ARG A 295 -22.64 -11.54 7.67
C ARG A 295 -23.70 -12.58 7.33
N LYS A 296 -23.34 -13.69 6.67
CA LYS A 296 -24.30 -14.60 6.02
C LYS A 296 -24.36 -16.01 6.60
N LEU A 297 -23.33 -16.45 7.32
CA LEU A 297 -23.21 -17.84 7.75
C LEU A 297 -23.23 -17.94 9.28
N THR A 298 -24.04 -18.86 9.78
CA THR A 298 -24.14 -19.18 11.21
C THR A 298 -23.78 -20.64 11.52
N SER A 299 -23.86 -21.53 10.51
CA SER A 299 -23.53 -22.95 10.65
C SER A 299 -22.03 -23.18 10.84
N PHE A 300 -21.68 -24.02 11.81
CA PHE A 300 -20.31 -24.47 12.04
C PHE A 300 -19.71 -25.14 10.79
N GLU A 301 -20.46 -26.01 10.14
CA GLU A 301 -20.01 -26.78 8.98
C GLU A 301 -19.66 -25.87 7.79
N ASP A 302 -20.50 -24.87 7.53
CA ASP A 302 -20.26 -23.93 6.44
C ASP A 302 -19.05 -23.04 6.72
N LEU A 303 -18.87 -22.60 7.96
CA LEU A 303 -17.69 -21.85 8.35
C LEU A 303 -16.41 -22.70 8.31
N VAL A 304 -16.48 -24.01 8.57
CA VAL A 304 -15.35 -24.95 8.35
C VAL A 304 -15.00 -25.03 6.86
N LYS A 305 -16.00 -25.14 5.96
CA LYS A 305 -15.77 -25.12 4.51
C LYS A 305 -15.07 -23.82 4.09
N VAL A 306 -15.54 -22.66 4.58
CA VAL A 306 -14.92 -21.35 4.31
C VAL A 306 -13.49 -21.28 4.83
N GLN A 307 -13.23 -21.76 6.06
CA GLN A 307 -11.88 -21.79 6.64
C GLN A 307 -10.92 -22.60 5.76
N ASN A 308 -11.35 -23.79 5.32
CA ASN A 308 -10.54 -24.65 4.45
C ASN A 308 -10.30 -23.98 3.09
N MET A 309 -11.31 -23.35 2.50
CA MET A 309 -11.16 -22.57 1.27
C MET A 309 -10.14 -21.45 1.42
N MET A 310 -10.22 -20.64 2.48
CA MET A 310 -9.24 -19.55 2.73
C MET A 310 -7.82 -20.09 2.93
N ARG A 311 -7.65 -21.20 3.65
CA ARG A 311 -6.35 -21.87 3.81
C ARG A 311 -5.80 -22.38 2.48
N ASN A 312 -6.66 -22.91 1.61
CA ASN A 312 -6.26 -23.39 0.29
C ASN A 312 -5.86 -22.24 -0.64
N ILE A 313 -6.51 -21.07 -0.56
CA ILE A 313 -6.06 -19.86 -1.27
C ILE A 313 -4.62 -19.51 -0.90
N ARG A 314 -4.24 -19.62 0.39
CA ARG A 314 -2.87 -19.36 0.84
C ARG A 314 -1.86 -20.45 0.41
N LYS A 315 -2.31 -21.70 0.28
CA LYS A 315 -1.46 -22.87 -0.06
C LYS A 315 -1.30 -23.10 -1.56
N ASN A 316 -2.38 -23.08 -2.35
CA ASN A 316 -2.37 -23.48 -3.76
C ASN A 316 -1.57 -22.53 -4.67
N THR A 317 -1.31 -21.31 -4.23
CA THR A 317 -0.41 -20.37 -4.90
C THR A 317 1.07 -20.54 -4.52
N LYS A 318 1.40 -21.45 -3.60
CA LYS A 318 2.78 -21.91 -3.35
C LYS A 318 3.16 -23.14 -4.19
N MET A 319 2.20 -23.84 -4.77
CA MET A 319 2.40 -25.16 -5.40
C MET A 319 2.31 -25.17 -6.94
N LYS A 320 2.05 -24.03 -7.59
CA LYS A 320 2.18 -23.92 -9.06
C LYS A 320 3.52 -23.29 -9.39
N VAL A 321 4.55 -24.13 -9.45
CA VAL A 321 5.77 -23.91 -10.21
C VAL A 321 5.68 -24.80 -11.43
#